data_AF-A0A1H9DTF0-F1
#
_entry.id   AF-A0A1H9DTF0-F1
#
_cell.length_a   1.000
_cell.length_b   1.000
_cell.length_c   1.000
_cell.angle_alpha   90.00
_cell.angle_beta   90.00
_cell.angle_gamma   90.00
#
_symmetry.space_group_name_H-M   'P 1'
#
loop_
_entity.id
_entity.type
_entity.pdbx_description
1 polymer ?
#
loop_
_entity_poly.entity_id
_entity_poly.type
_entity_poly.pdbx_seq_one_letter_code
_entity_poly.pdbx_strand_id
1 'polypeptide(L)'
;MSKDAIVGITLISIVAVCIILGLIMWQYQKKTNSDTQRNITDRDLLRLIAAQPDQLLSPHQMAEKTGMTLNQCRTRLSALFSYGILNKSSNSRGRSFFGFHVPLIERESLDLSDDPFLTVEDLLQIFEAYDYRVTPQDLIMATGLPLTVIKREMKHFEKEGILQRLSTMQQQGMTMMRFFVLQEPYRSDPEQFRRRAGVMDLEMREILRNDNLIV
;
A
#
# COMPACT_ATOMS: atom_id res chain seq x y z
N MET A 1 -8.36 -9.34 54.57
CA MET A 1 -7.67 -8.15 54.01
C MET A 1 -8.34 -6.91 54.54
N SER A 2 -7.56 -5.92 55.00
CA SER A 2 -8.11 -4.63 55.41
C SER A 2 -8.66 -3.87 54.20
N LYS A 3 -9.66 -2.99 54.42
CA LYS A 3 -10.21 -2.15 53.35
C LYS A 3 -9.12 -1.30 52.68
N ASP A 4 -8.16 -0.84 53.45
CA ASP A 4 -7.01 -0.07 52.96
C ASP A 4 -6.09 -0.89 52.05
N ALA A 5 -5.93 -2.19 52.33
CA ALA A 5 -5.16 -3.09 51.46
C ALA A 5 -5.89 -3.36 50.13
N ILE A 6 -7.22 -3.47 50.15
CA ILE A 6 -8.02 -3.64 48.92
C ILE A 6 -7.93 -2.38 48.05
N VAL A 7 -8.06 -1.20 48.67
CA VAL A 7 -7.95 0.10 47.98
C VAL A 7 -6.56 0.31 47.39
N GLY A 8 -5.50 -0.06 48.12
CA GLY A 8 -4.12 0.02 47.61
C GLY A 8 -3.89 -0.86 46.38
N ILE A 9 -4.40 -2.09 46.39
CA ILE A 9 -4.24 -3.04 45.27
C ILE A 9 -5.03 -2.60 44.03
N THR A 10 -6.24 -2.06 44.19
CA THR A 10 -7.01 -1.55 43.04
C THR A 10 -6.35 -0.34 42.41
N LEU A 11 -5.80 0.59 43.21
CA LEU A 11 -5.11 1.77 42.69
C LEU A 11 -3.85 1.40 41.88
N ILE A 12 -3.04 0.46 42.39
CA ILE A 12 -1.84 -0.03 41.70
C ILE A 12 -2.22 -0.73 40.38
N SER A 13 -3.29 -1.53 40.39
CA SER A 13 -3.79 -2.22 39.19
C SER A 13 -4.21 -1.23 38.09
N ILE A 14 -4.92 -0.16 38.46
CA ILE A 14 -5.38 0.87 37.50
C ILE A 14 -4.18 1.60 36.90
N VAL A 15 -3.20 1.99 37.73
CA VAL A 15 -1.98 2.67 37.25
C VAL A 15 -1.19 1.77 36.30
N ALA A 16 -1.05 0.48 36.61
CA ALA A 16 -0.37 -0.48 35.74
C ALA A 16 -1.06 -0.62 34.38
N VAL A 17 -2.39 -0.68 34.34
CA VAL A 17 -3.16 -0.74 33.09
C VAL A 17 -3.00 0.54 32.27
N CYS A 18 -3.04 1.71 32.91
CA CYS A 18 -2.81 2.98 32.22
C CYS A 18 -1.40 3.08 31.61
N ILE A 19 -0.38 2.59 32.32
CA ILE A 19 1.00 2.54 31.81
C ILE A 19 1.10 1.61 30.60
N ILE A 20 0.49 0.43 30.67
CA ILE A 20 0.47 -0.53 29.55
C ILE A 20 -0.23 0.07 28.33
N LEU A 21 -1.39 0.69 28.51
CA LEU A 21 -2.13 1.35 27.43
C LEU A 21 -1.33 2.51 26.83
N GLY A 22 -0.68 3.32 27.66
CA GLY A 22 0.21 4.40 27.22
C GLY A 22 1.39 3.89 26.39
N LEU A 23 2.03 2.79 26.81
CA LEU A 23 3.10 2.15 26.06
C LEU A 23 2.63 1.59 24.71
N ILE A 24 1.45 0.98 24.67
CA ILE A 24 0.84 0.50 23.42
C ILE A 24 0.60 1.70 22.48
N MET A 25 -0.09 2.74 22.95
CA MET A 25 -0.37 3.93 22.13
C MET A 25 0.90 4.60 21.61
N TRP A 26 1.95 4.72 22.44
CA TRP A 26 3.23 5.27 22.03
C TRP A 26 3.92 4.44 20.94
N GLN A 27 3.87 3.11 21.03
CA GLN A 27 4.40 2.23 19.98
C GLN A 27 3.63 2.37 18.67
N TYR A 28 2.30 2.46 18.74
CA TYR A 28 1.47 2.69 17.56
C TYR A 28 1.81 4.04 16.91
N GLN A 29 1.91 5.11 17.70
CA GLN A 29 2.20 6.46 17.19
C GLN A 29 3.61 6.58 16.57
N LYS A 30 4.61 5.92 17.17
CA LYS A 30 5.97 5.87 16.62
C LYS A 30 6.02 5.14 15.28
N LYS A 31 5.21 4.09 15.10
CA LYS A 31 5.06 3.37 13.84
C LYS A 31 4.48 4.29 12.76
N THR A 32 3.39 4.98 13.07
CA THR A 32 2.73 5.92 12.13
C THR A 32 3.65 7.07 11.73
N ASN A 33 4.38 7.68 12.67
CA ASN A 33 5.32 8.78 12.38
C ASN A 33 6.58 8.31 11.61
N SER A 34 7.06 7.09 11.87
CA SER A 34 8.18 6.53 11.11
C SER A 34 7.80 6.25 9.66
N ASP A 35 6.53 5.98 9.38
CA ASP A 35 6.05 5.71 8.02
C ASP A 35 5.89 7.01 7.21
N THR A 36 5.72 8.16 7.86
CA THR A 36 5.36 9.45 7.20
C THR A 36 6.52 10.43 6.98
N GLN A 37 7.62 10.42 7.75
CA GLN A 37 8.54 11.57 7.74
C GLN A 37 10.00 11.34 7.26
N ARG A 38 10.45 10.10 6.98
CA ARG A 38 11.87 9.84 6.59
C ARG A 38 12.10 8.72 5.57
N ASN A 39 11.07 8.28 4.86
CA ASN A 39 11.21 7.14 3.95
C ASN A 39 10.97 7.55 2.50
N ILE A 40 11.79 7.00 1.59
CA ILE A 40 11.52 6.96 0.14
C ILE A 40 10.05 6.59 -0.13
N THR A 41 9.36 7.15 -1.12
CA THR A 41 7.99 6.70 -1.43
C THR A 41 8.00 5.32 -2.08
N ASP A 42 6.86 4.63 -2.16
CA ASP A 42 6.81 3.35 -2.89
C ASP A 42 7.11 3.56 -4.37
N ARG A 43 6.60 4.65 -4.97
CA ARG A 43 6.91 5.06 -6.34
C ARG A 43 8.41 5.26 -6.56
N ASP A 44 9.05 6.00 -5.66
CA ASP A 44 10.50 6.25 -5.75
C ASP A 44 11.31 4.97 -5.51
N LEU A 45 10.81 4.04 -4.69
CA LEU A 45 11.42 2.72 -4.53
C LEU A 45 11.33 1.90 -5.82
N LEU A 46 10.20 1.93 -6.54
CA LEU A 46 10.12 1.29 -7.86
C LEU A 46 11.14 1.93 -8.81
N ARG A 47 11.20 3.26 -8.89
CA ARG A 47 12.23 3.96 -9.70
C ARG A 47 13.65 3.59 -9.29
N LEU A 48 13.92 3.44 -8.00
CA LEU A 48 15.22 3.02 -7.48
C LEU A 48 15.61 1.63 -7.98
N ILE A 49 14.67 0.68 -8.02
CA ILE A 49 14.90 -0.67 -8.57
C ILE A 49 15.13 -0.58 -10.08
N ALA A 50 14.32 0.17 -10.81
CA ALA A 50 14.45 0.36 -12.26
C ALA A 50 15.78 1.01 -12.67
N ALA A 51 16.31 1.90 -11.82
CA ALA A 51 17.60 2.55 -12.04
C ALA A 51 18.82 1.65 -11.77
N GLN A 52 18.64 0.43 -11.23
CA GLN A 52 19.76 -0.51 -11.10
C GLN A 52 20.11 -1.12 -12.45
N PRO A 53 21.41 -1.29 -12.80
CA PRO A 53 21.82 -1.85 -14.09
C PRO A 53 21.25 -3.24 -14.39
N ASP A 54 21.07 -4.06 -13.35
CA ASP A 54 20.50 -5.41 -13.41
C ASP A 54 19.00 -5.42 -13.08
N GLN A 55 18.40 -4.26 -12.77
CA GLN A 55 17.05 -4.09 -12.27
C GLN A 55 16.74 -4.96 -11.03
N LEU A 56 17.77 -5.26 -10.23
CA LEU A 56 17.65 -6.02 -9.00
C LEU A 56 18.10 -5.19 -7.79
N LEU A 57 17.37 -5.32 -6.70
CA LEU A 57 17.70 -4.66 -5.44
C LEU A 57 17.59 -5.65 -4.27
N SER A 58 18.65 -5.78 -3.51
CA SER A 58 18.64 -6.50 -2.23
C SER A 58 18.29 -5.57 -1.06
N PRO A 59 17.77 -6.09 0.06
CA PRO A 59 17.49 -5.26 1.24
C PRO A 59 18.72 -4.53 1.80
N HIS A 60 19.92 -5.08 1.62
CA HIS A 60 21.17 -4.45 2.07
C HIS A 60 21.56 -3.26 1.18
N GLN A 61 21.47 -3.44 -0.15
CA GLN A 61 21.69 -2.34 -1.10
C GLN A 61 20.67 -1.22 -0.92
N MET A 62 19.41 -1.57 -0.65
CA MET A 62 18.37 -0.58 -0.35
C MET A 62 18.72 0.23 0.91
N ALA A 63 19.09 -0.45 2.00
CA ALA A 63 19.46 0.22 3.26
C ALA A 63 20.65 1.19 3.09
N GLU A 64 21.66 0.79 2.30
CA GLU A 64 22.81 1.63 1.98
C GLU A 64 22.42 2.88 1.18
N LYS A 65 21.52 2.73 0.20
CA LYS A 65 21.10 3.82 -0.69
C LYS A 65 20.10 4.79 -0.05
N THR A 66 19.25 4.32 0.86
CA THR A 66 18.14 5.12 1.41
C THR A 66 18.33 5.53 2.87
N GLY A 67 19.34 4.98 3.57
CA GLY A 67 19.55 5.19 5.00
C GLY A 67 18.49 4.52 5.90
N MET A 68 17.59 3.72 5.31
CA MET A 68 16.60 2.94 6.06
C MET A 68 17.27 1.76 6.78
N THR A 69 16.66 1.32 7.88
CA THR A 69 17.13 0.11 8.55
C THR A 69 16.90 -1.13 7.69
N LEU A 70 17.77 -2.13 7.82
CA LEU A 70 17.65 -3.39 7.10
C LEU A 70 16.29 -4.07 7.30
N ASN A 71 15.69 -3.93 8.49
CA ASN A 71 14.37 -4.49 8.77
C ASN A 71 13.27 -3.77 7.99
N GLN A 72 13.29 -2.43 7.94
CA GLN A 72 12.34 -1.65 7.13
C GLN A 72 12.46 -2.01 5.64
N CYS A 73 13.68 -2.13 5.12
CA CYS A 73 13.90 -2.56 3.73
C CYS A 73 13.34 -3.95 3.45
N ARG A 74 13.59 -4.92 4.35
CA ARG A 74 13.05 -6.29 4.23
C ARG A 74 11.53 -6.29 4.25
N THR A 75 10.90 -5.60 5.20
CA THR A 75 9.45 -5.50 5.32
C THR A 75 8.84 -4.90 4.05
N ARG A 76 9.43 -3.82 3.54
CA ARG A 76 8.90 -3.11 2.37
C ARG A 76 9.03 -3.90 1.06
N LEU A 77 10.20 -4.45 0.79
CA LEU A 77 10.42 -5.32 -0.37
C LEU A 77 9.55 -6.59 -0.28
N SER A 78 9.41 -7.16 0.92
CA SER A 78 8.51 -8.29 1.14
C SER A 78 7.05 -7.92 0.89
N ALA A 79 6.60 -6.72 1.27
CA ALA A 79 5.23 -6.27 1.02
C ALA A 79 4.94 -6.13 -0.47
N LEU A 80 5.87 -5.54 -1.24
CA LEU A 80 5.76 -5.41 -2.70
C LEU A 80 5.80 -6.79 -3.39
N PHE A 81 6.68 -7.69 -2.96
CA PHE A 81 6.75 -9.08 -3.42
C PHE A 81 5.45 -9.84 -3.14
N SER A 82 4.99 -9.85 -1.89
CA SER A 82 3.73 -10.50 -1.52
C SER A 82 2.50 -9.89 -2.21
N TYR A 83 2.60 -8.65 -2.69
CA TYR A 83 1.55 -8.04 -3.47
C TYR A 83 1.57 -8.38 -4.97
N GLY A 84 2.62 -9.03 -5.45
CA GLY A 84 2.78 -9.43 -6.85
C GLY A 84 3.42 -8.37 -7.74
N ILE A 85 4.03 -7.33 -7.14
CA ILE A 85 4.74 -6.27 -7.88
C ILE A 85 6.16 -6.73 -8.22
N LEU A 86 6.83 -7.35 -7.24
CA LEU A 86 8.20 -7.82 -7.38
C LEU A 86 8.24 -9.34 -7.46
N ASN A 87 9.24 -9.85 -8.18
CA ASN A 87 9.72 -11.22 -8.04
C ASN A 87 10.84 -11.27 -7.00
N LYS A 88 11.21 -12.48 -6.58
CA LYS A 88 12.31 -12.72 -5.64
C LYS A 88 13.21 -13.81 -6.19
N SER A 89 14.47 -13.48 -6.40
CA SER A 89 15.54 -14.43 -6.68
C SER A 89 16.45 -14.56 -5.46
N SER A 90 17.21 -15.65 -5.39
CA SER A 90 18.20 -15.84 -4.32
C SER A 90 19.49 -16.40 -4.91
N ASN A 91 20.62 -15.97 -4.38
CA ASN A 91 21.91 -16.53 -4.76
C ASN A 91 22.27 -17.77 -3.92
N SER A 92 23.37 -18.45 -4.28
CA SER A 92 23.89 -19.63 -3.55
C SER A 92 24.23 -19.37 -2.09
N ARG A 93 24.39 -18.11 -1.69
CA ARG A 93 24.66 -17.69 -0.30
C ARG A 93 23.37 -17.32 0.46
N GLY A 94 22.20 -17.59 -0.11
CA GLY A 94 20.90 -17.31 0.50
C GLY A 94 20.52 -15.83 0.55
N ARG A 95 21.23 -14.94 -0.17
CA ARG A 95 20.85 -13.52 -0.26
C ARG A 95 19.73 -13.36 -1.25
N SER A 96 18.67 -12.66 -0.83
CA SER A 96 17.52 -12.35 -1.68
C SER A 96 17.71 -11.06 -2.46
N PHE A 97 17.31 -11.09 -3.73
CA PHE A 97 17.27 -9.98 -4.66
C PHE A 97 15.84 -9.85 -5.19
N PHE A 98 15.38 -8.62 -5.35
CA PHE A 98 14.03 -8.33 -5.82
C PHE A 98 14.11 -7.54 -7.12
N GLY A 99 13.35 -7.97 -8.13
CA GLY A 99 13.17 -7.27 -9.39
C GLY A 99 11.70 -7.25 -9.77
N PHE A 100 11.35 -6.64 -10.90
CA PHE A 100 9.96 -6.58 -11.31
C PHE A 100 9.47 -7.87 -11.97
N HIS A 101 8.18 -8.18 -11.80
CA HIS A 101 7.52 -9.21 -12.61
C HIS A 101 7.30 -8.76 -14.06
N VAL A 102 6.96 -7.49 -14.24
CA VAL A 102 6.74 -6.81 -15.53
C VAL A 102 7.66 -5.59 -15.55
N PRO A 103 8.35 -5.30 -16.67
CA PRO A 103 9.18 -4.10 -16.77
C PRO A 103 8.41 -2.84 -16.34
N LEU A 104 9.08 -1.96 -15.59
CA LEU A 104 8.48 -0.68 -15.21
C LEU A 104 8.31 0.18 -16.46
N ILE A 105 7.07 0.53 -16.79
CA ILE A 105 6.74 1.44 -17.90
C ILE A 105 6.25 2.74 -17.28
N GLU A 106 7.00 3.83 -17.48
CA GLU A 106 6.53 5.17 -17.13
C GLU A 106 5.65 5.71 -18.27
N ARG A 107 4.39 5.99 -17.96
CA ARG A 107 3.46 6.70 -18.84
C ARG A 107 3.42 8.18 -18.45
N GLU A 108 2.84 9.01 -19.32
CA GLU A 108 2.60 10.42 -19.02
C GLU A 108 1.77 10.59 -17.73
N SER A 109 2.00 11.67 -17.00
CA SER A 109 1.26 11.98 -15.79
C SER A 109 -0.21 12.21 -16.11
N LEU A 110 -1.09 11.52 -15.39
CA LEU A 110 -2.53 11.75 -15.44
C LEU A 110 -2.91 12.94 -14.55
N ASP A 111 -3.94 13.67 -14.94
CA ASP A 111 -4.54 14.74 -14.15
C ASP A 111 -5.55 14.13 -13.17
N LEU A 112 -5.01 13.54 -12.10
CA LEU A 112 -5.78 12.88 -11.03
C LEU A 112 -6.16 13.87 -9.94
N SER A 113 -7.14 13.52 -9.12
CA SER A 113 -7.49 14.28 -7.92
C SER A 113 -6.27 14.46 -7.00
N ASP A 114 -6.20 15.63 -6.35
CA ASP A 114 -5.23 15.93 -5.29
C ASP A 114 -5.54 15.22 -3.96
N ASP A 115 -6.63 14.44 -3.92
CA ASP A 115 -7.06 13.75 -2.71
C ASP A 115 -6.05 12.68 -2.25
N PRO A 116 -5.92 12.39 -0.93
CA PRO A 116 -4.99 11.36 -0.43
C PRO A 116 -5.47 9.92 -0.67
N PHE A 117 -6.44 9.74 -1.56
CA PHE A 117 -7.11 8.48 -1.88
C PHE A 117 -7.53 8.46 -3.34
N LEU A 118 -7.94 7.28 -3.82
CA LEU A 118 -8.41 7.14 -5.19
C LEU A 118 -9.90 7.42 -5.24
N THR A 119 -10.31 8.34 -6.12
CA THR A 119 -11.73 8.51 -6.49
C THR A 119 -12.13 7.48 -7.55
N VAL A 120 -13.43 7.33 -7.77
CA VAL A 120 -13.92 6.51 -8.89
C VAL A 120 -13.50 7.13 -10.23
N GLU A 121 -13.46 8.46 -10.32
CA GLU A 121 -13.01 9.16 -11.51
C GLU A 121 -11.53 8.87 -11.82
N ASP A 122 -10.65 8.98 -10.82
CA ASP A 122 -9.24 8.63 -10.96
C ASP A 122 -9.06 7.20 -11.43
N LEU A 123 -9.86 6.28 -10.85
CA LEU A 123 -9.83 4.87 -11.23
C LEU A 123 -10.17 4.70 -12.72
N LEU A 124 -11.22 5.34 -13.20
CA LEU A 124 -11.63 5.25 -14.61
C LEU A 124 -10.56 5.83 -15.54
N GLN A 125 -9.98 6.99 -15.20
CA GLN A 125 -8.90 7.60 -15.96
C GLN A 125 -7.66 6.70 -16.03
N ILE A 126 -7.26 6.11 -14.90
CA ILE A 126 -6.12 5.17 -14.85
C ILE A 126 -6.41 3.94 -15.71
N PHE A 127 -7.61 3.36 -15.63
CA PHE A 127 -7.93 2.17 -16.42
C PHE A 127 -7.95 2.46 -17.92
N GLU A 128 -8.48 3.61 -18.33
CA GLU A 128 -8.44 4.07 -19.72
C GLU A 128 -6.99 4.25 -20.19
N ALA A 129 -6.15 4.89 -19.38
CA ALA A 129 -4.76 5.15 -19.69
C ALA A 129 -3.85 3.91 -19.67
N TYR A 130 -4.26 2.81 -19.04
CA TYR A 130 -3.50 1.56 -18.88
C TYR A 130 -4.20 0.34 -19.50
N ASP A 131 -4.90 0.56 -20.62
CA ASP A 131 -5.47 -0.51 -21.46
C ASP A 131 -6.44 -1.45 -20.72
N TYR A 132 -7.14 -0.91 -19.71
CA TYR A 132 -8.13 -1.58 -18.87
C TYR A 132 -7.62 -2.83 -18.12
N ARG A 133 -6.30 -3.01 -18.03
CA ARG A 133 -5.65 -4.08 -17.28
C ARG A 133 -4.56 -3.50 -16.40
N VAL A 134 -4.97 -3.02 -15.24
CA VAL A 134 -4.10 -2.23 -14.37
C VAL A 134 -3.45 -3.12 -13.32
N THR A 135 -2.13 -3.09 -13.23
CA THR A 135 -1.39 -3.78 -12.17
C THR A 135 -1.23 -2.89 -10.93
N PRO A 136 -0.94 -3.46 -9.76
CA PRO A 136 -0.56 -2.66 -8.60
C PRO A 136 0.66 -1.76 -8.82
N GLN A 137 1.58 -2.17 -9.72
CA GLN A 137 2.73 -1.36 -10.11
C GLN A 137 2.27 -0.09 -10.83
N ASP A 138 1.34 -0.23 -11.79
CA ASP A 138 0.76 0.88 -12.53
C ASP A 138 0.05 1.88 -11.61
N LEU A 139 -0.76 1.38 -10.66
CA LEU A 139 -1.47 2.23 -9.69
C LEU A 139 -0.50 3.08 -8.85
N ILE A 140 0.59 2.49 -8.37
CA ILE A 140 1.61 3.23 -7.59
C ILE A 140 2.30 4.28 -8.46
N MET A 141 2.59 3.95 -9.73
CA MET A 141 3.26 4.88 -10.63
C MET A 141 2.36 6.05 -11.04
N ALA A 142 1.09 5.78 -11.36
CA ALA A 142 0.11 6.78 -11.76
C ALA A 142 -0.24 7.73 -10.61
N THR A 143 -0.51 7.19 -9.42
CA THR A 143 -1.03 7.98 -8.28
C THR A 143 0.05 8.51 -7.35
N GLY A 144 1.20 7.84 -7.27
CA GLY A 144 2.18 8.09 -6.20
C GLY A 144 1.74 7.63 -4.80
N LEU A 145 0.56 7.05 -4.66
CA LEU A 145 0.04 6.58 -3.37
C LEU A 145 0.83 5.37 -2.87
N PRO A 146 1.01 5.21 -1.55
CA PRO A 146 1.68 4.06 -0.98
C PRO A 146 0.85 2.78 -1.17
N LEU A 147 1.52 1.64 -1.25
CA LEU A 147 0.92 0.33 -1.44
C LEU A 147 -0.17 0.03 -0.40
N THR A 148 -0.01 0.49 0.83
CA THR A 148 -1.01 0.30 1.90
C THR A 148 -2.34 0.98 1.57
N VAL A 149 -2.29 2.20 1.03
CA VAL A 149 -3.45 2.94 0.54
C VAL A 149 -4.06 2.21 -0.64
N ILE A 150 -3.26 1.92 -1.69
CA ILE A 150 -3.73 1.17 -2.87
C ILE A 150 -4.43 -0.14 -2.48
N LYS A 151 -3.87 -0.90 -1.53
CA LYS A 151 -4.47 -2.16 -1.06
C LYS A 151 -5.85 -1.97 -0.42
N ARG A 152 -6.04 -0.88 0.33
CA ARG A 152 -7.31 -0.55 0.97
C ARG A 152 -8.33 -0.10 -0.07
N GLU A 153 -7.95 0.86 -0.91
CA GLU A 153 -8.82 1.41 -1.97
C GLU A 153 -9.30 0.31 -2.92
N MET A 154 -8.39 -0.51 -3.44
CA MET A 154 -8.75 -1.58 -4.38
C MET A 154 -9.67 -2.63 -3.74
N LYS A 155 -9.51 -2.89 -2.43
CA LYS A 155 -10.40 -3.80 -1.70
C LYS A 155 -11.80 -3.21 -1.52
N HIS A 156 -11.89 -1.90 -1.30
CA HIS A 156 -13.18 -1.22 -1.23
C HIS A 156 -13.89 -1.26 -2.59
N PHE A 157 -13.21 -0.87 -3.67
CA PHE A 157 -13.79 -0.94 -5.02
C PHE A 157 -14.16 -2.35 -5.49
N GLU A 158 -13.41 -3.38 -5.04
CA GLU A 158 -13.77 -4.78 -5.26
C GLU A 158 -15.08 -5.14 -4.53
N LYS A 159 -15.29 -4.63 -3.31
CA LYS A 159 -16.49 -4.87 -2.51
C LYS A 159 -17.72 -4.15 -3.09
N GLU A 160 -17.54 -2.93 -3.59
CA GLU A 160 -18.60 -2.14 -4.24
C GLU A 160 -18.90 -2.62 -5.68
N GLY A 161 -18.24 -3.69 -6.14
CA GLY A 161 -18.49 -4.26 -7.46
C GLY A 161 -18.01 -3.40 -8.62
N ILE A 162 -17.11 -2.45 -8.39
CA ILE A 162 -16.57 -1.55 -9.42
C ILE A 162 -15.50 -2.26 -10.23
N LEU A 163 -14.63 -3.02 -9.55
CA LEU A 163 -13.54 -3.75 -10.16
C LEU A 163 -13.49 -5.20 -9.71
N GLN A 164 -12.76 -6.02 -10.45
CA GLN A 164 -12.45 -7.39 -10.07
C GLN A 164 -10.93 -7.55 -10.04
N ARG A 165 -10.43 -8.17 -8.98
CA ARG A 165 -9.03 -8.56 -8.89
C ARG A 165 -8.84 -9.93 -9.51
N LEU A 166 -7.91 -10.02 -10.45
CA LEU A 166 -7.49 -11.24 -11.11
C LEU A 166 -6.03 -11.55 -10.80
N SER A 167 -5.66 -12.82 -10.92
CA SER A 167 -4.29 -13.27 -10.69
C SER A 167 -3.87 -14.29 -11.73
N THR A 168 -2.65 -14.16 -12.26
CA THR A 168 -2.03 -15.20 -13.10
C THR A 168 -0.93 -15.92 -12.29
N MET A 169 -0.89 -17.25 -12.41
CA MET A 169 0.26 -18.03 -11.96
C MET A 169 1.29 -18.10 -13.09
N GLN A 170 2.51 -17.63 -12.83
CA GLN A 170 3.64 -17.95 -13.71
C GLN A 170 4.12 -19.39 -13.45
N GLN A 171 4.67 -20.04 -14.50
CA GLN A 171 5.04 -21.47 -14.54
C GLN A 171 5.92 -21.98 -13.39
N GLN A 172 6.57 -21.11 -12.61
CA GLN A 172 7.41 -21.49 -11.46
C GLN A 172 6.67 -21.49 -10.11
N GLY A 173 5.35 -21.31 -10.11
CA GLY A 173 4.45 -21.66 -8.99
C GLY A 173 4.55 -20.82 -7.71
N MET A 174 5.56 -19.94 -7.56
CA MET A 174 5.84 -19.29 -6.27
C MET A 174 5.27 -17.88 -6.11
N THR A 175 4.89 -17.18 -7.17
CA THR A 175 4.31 -15.82 -7.04
C THR A 175 3.20 -15.59 -8.07
N MET A 176 2.07 -15.06 -7.61
CA MET A 176 0.93 -14.70 -8.45
C MET A 176 1.04 -13.23 -8.85
N MET A 177 1.08 -12.95 -10.14
CA MET A 177 0.94 -11.58 -10.65
C MET A 177 -0.51 -11.17 -10.53
N ARG A 178 -0.78 -10.01 -9.90
CA ARG A 178 -2.13 -9.49 -9.73
C ARG A 178 -2.38 -8.35 -10.69
N PHE A 179 -3.60 -8.27 -11.20
CA PHE A 179 -4.08 -7.16 -11.99
C PHE A 179 -5.57 -6.96 -11.75
N PHE A 180 -6.07 -5.77 -12.07
CA PHE A 180 -7.45 -5.38 -11.87
C PHE A 180 -8.10 -5.10 -13.23
N VAL A 181 -9.39 -5.42 -13.32
CA VAL A 181 -10.26 -5.13 -14.47
C VAL A 181 -11.55 -4.48 -13.96
N LEU A 182 -12.11 -3.53 -14.71
CA LEU A 182 -13.43 -2.96 -14.37
C LEU A 182 -14.52 -4.01 -14.57
N GLN A 183 -15.51 -3.99 -13.67
CA GLN A 183 -16.75 -4.75 -13.83
C GLN A 183 -17.80 -3.92 -14.58
N GLU A 184 -18.85 -4.59 -15.05
CA GLU A 184 -20.02 -3.87 -15.57
C GLU A 184 -20.77 -3.17 -14.42
N PRO A 185 -21.32 -1.97 -14.63
CA PRO A 185 -21.38 -1.19 -15.87
C PRO A 185 -20.16 -0.26 -16.13
N TYR A 186 -19.23 -0.15 -15.18
CA TYR A 186 -18.06 0.76 -15.25
C TYR A 186 -17.15 0.51 -16.46
N ARG A 187 -17.15 -0.73 -16.97
CA ARG A 187 -16.41 -1.13 -18.16
C ARG A 187 -17.06 -0.65 -19.47
N SER A 188 -18.38 -0.67 -19.58
CA SER A 188 -19.09 -0.43 -20.85
C SER A 188 -19.64 1.00 -20.99
N ASP A 189 -19.94 1.68 -19.87
CA ASP A 189 -20.44 3.07 -19.87
C ASP A 189 -19.74 3.94 -18.81
N PRO A 190 -18.42 4.16 -18.92
CA PRO A 190 -17.65 4.93 -17.92
C PRO A 190 -18.11 6.39 -17.80
N GLU A 191 -18.60 7.01 -18.88
CA GLU A 191 -19.05 8.41 -18.93
C GLU A 191 -20.26 8.71 -18.04
N GLN A 192 -21.11 7.73 -17.79
CA GLN A 192 -22.24 7.89 -16.87
C GLN A 192 -21.76 8.04 -15.42
N PHE A 193 -20.67 7.37 -15.07
CA PHE A 193 -20.11 7.37 -13.71
C PHE A 193 -19.20 8.56 -13.45
N ARG A 194 -18.44 9.02 -14.47
CA ARG A 194 -17.71 10.30 -14.37
C ARG A 194 -18.63 11.45 -13.96
N ARG A 195 -19.86 11.48 -14.48
CA ARG A 195 -20.88 12.51 -14.16
C ARG A 195 -21.52 12.38 -12.76
N ARG A 196 -21.29 11.29 -12.03
CA ARG A 196 -21.91 10.99 -10.72
C ARG A 196 -20.90 10.71 -9.60
N ALA A 197 -19.59 10.82 -9.87
CA ALA A 197 -18.51 10.36 -9.00
C ALA A 197 -18.57 10.92 -7.56
N GLY A 198 -19.03 12.16 -7.40
CA GLY A 198 -19.01 12.86 -6.12
C GLY A 198 -19.75 12.21 -4.94
N VAL A 199 -20.65 11.23 -5.13
CA VAL A 199 -21.31 10.53 -4.01
C VAL A 199 -20.41 9.45 -3.38
N MET A 200 -19.73 8.63 -4.19
CA MET A 200 -18.86 7.57 -3.68
C MET A 200 -17.56 8.12 -3.10
N ASP A 201 -17.06 9.22 -3.67
CA ASP A 201 -15.85 9.87 -3.19
C ASP A 201 -16.05 10.47 -1.78
N LEU A 202 -17.29 10.87 -1.45
CA LEU A 202 -17.66 11.30 -0.10
C LEU A 202 -17.61 10.15 0.92
N GLU A 203 -18.06 8.96 0.56
CA GLU A 203 -18.01 7.78 1.43
C GLU A 203 -16.56 7.38 1.72
N MET A 204 -15.69 7.42 0.69
CA MET A 204 -14.28 7.14 0.88
C MET A 204 -13.63 8.15 1.84
N ARG A 205 -13.93 9.44 1.65
CA ARG A 205 -13.46 10.49 2.55
C ARG A 205 -13.89 10.27 4.00
N GLU A 206 -15.12 9.78 4.22
CA GLU A 206 -15.59 9.43 5.55
C GLU A 206 -14.84 8.24 6.16
N ILE A 207 -14.56 7.18 5.39
CA ILE A 207 -13.76 6.03 5.84
C ILE A 207 -12.37 6.50 6.30
N LEU A 208 -11.73 7.38 5.54
CA LEU A 208 -10.38 7.86 5.83
C LEU A 208 -10.31 8.78 7.05
N ARG A 209 -11.34 9.60 7.24
CA ARG A 209 -11.49 10.42 8.44
C ARG A 209 -11.72 9.53 9.67
N ASN A 210 -12.51 8.47 9.54
CA ASN A 210 -12.76 7.53 10.63
C ASN A 210 -11.52 6.71 11.01
N ASP A 211 -10.65 6.41 10.03
CA ASP A 211 -9.39 5.70 10.24
C ASP A 211 -8.22 6.60 10.72
N ASN A 212 -8.44 7.92 10.93
CA ASN A 212 -7.42 8.93 11.26
C ASN A 212 -6.23 8.98 10.27
N LEU A 213 -6.49 8.73 8.99
CA LEU A 213 -5.44 8.72 7.95
C LEU A 213 -5.37 10.03 7.17
N ILE A 214 -6.35 10.91 7.35
CA ILE A 214 -6.40 12.29 6.88
C ILE A 214 -6.95 13.13 8.04
N VAL A 215 -6.34 14.29 8.32
CA VAL A 215 -6.74 15.23 9.40
C VAL A 215 -7.56 16.36 8.81
#